data_AF-A0A521IL46-F1
#
_entry.id   AF-A0A521IL46-F1
#
_cell.length_a   1.000
_cell.length_b   1.000
_cell.length_c   1.000
_cell.angle_alpha   90.00
_cell.angle_beta   90.00
_cell.angle_gamma   90.00
#
_symmetry.space_group_name_H-M   'P 1'
#
loop_
_entity.id
_entity.type
_entity.pdbx_description
1 polymer ?
#
loop_
_entity_poly.entity_id
_entity_poly.type
_entity_poly.pdbx_seq_one_letter_code
_entity_poly.pdbx_strand_id
1 'polypeptide(L)'
;MVALNHTKSLEKLVNSKVEKLAKRLHVEKVLDQKVKTLSGGEKTRGAIARTLLKEVPLYIFDEPTAALDIENAVLVMELIREYAKSNIVILVTHDVSLAYEYADTIFTMEYGEFKSVNTIRKSKVKVAKALPEIPYANNSDYIAKGLLKAKKARHFFTGGAVNLGLVGLGLSFMLVNAINYKLVNTFKGEFTNETVYVQKKFSPEINVLKSVSHEEIALNISAEKELGSFYLNNFNDFFPHQNELSFNHLGIRHVLPSFHIGLLNESLYINEIHEQLYPYVTNLAIDEIGLVLPFDDFKLIQNVLRIPMRQTPSELGVYLENNNFYVTLEVTNNNWDYFDEQIFRLRTVTLGREAQIIMGEPSFIPFIFEEKMMFPSSLNLTKIEEYPWTLKKINYMLLNNAFDYLWQSLNYSNYVFCTANNDYFQYIYNKSYLQNRLLIFESPPHFNSMFKSNSSVSEAEFYTFNNGLTFIPEMMMLGFAHNFFI
;
A
#
# COMPACT_ATOMS: atom_id res chain seq x y z
N MET A 1 -41.32 2.11 6.11
CA MET A 1 -42.28 2.73 7.07
C MET A 1 -41.95 2.46 8.54
N VAL A 2 -41.46 1.27 8.91
CA VAL A 2 -41.14 0.93 10.32
C VAL A 2 -39.97 1.76 10.91
N ALA A 3 -38.92 2.05 10.13
CA ALA A 3 -37.79 2.89 10.58
C ALA A 3 -38.16 4.38 10.84
N LEU A 4 -39.16 4.91 10.11
CA LEU A 4 -39.66 6.28 10.25
C LEU A 4 -40.57 6.45 11.49
N ASN A 5 -41.26 5.39 11.90
CA ASN A 5 -42.08 5.41 13.12
C ASN A 5 -41.24 5.27 14.39
N HIS A 6 -40.15 4.50 14.34
CA HIS A 6 -39.19 4.40 15.45
C HIS A 6 -38.49 5.73 15.75
N THR A 7 -38.05 6.46 14.72
CA THR A 7 -37.40 7.78 14.87
C THR A 7 -38.31 8.84 15.48
N LYS A 8 -39.57 8.95 15.04
CA LYS A 8 -40.55 9.87 15.65
C LYS A 8 -40.88 9.52 17.11
N SER A 9 -40.94 8.23 17.44
CA SER A 9 -41.21 7.77 18.81
C SER A 9 -40.04 8.08 19.76
N LEU A 10 -38.79 7.92 19.28
CA LEU A 10 -37.59 8.29 20.03
C LEU A 10 -37.44 9.80 20.18
N GLU A 11 -37.69 10.58 19.13
CA GLU A 11 -37.70 12.05 19.21
C GLU A 11 -38.71 12.54 20.25
N LYS A 12 -39.91 11.97 20.27
CA LYS A 12 -40.94 12.32 21.25
C LYS A 12 -40.53 11.95 22.69
N LEU A 13 -39.88 10.80 22.89
CA LEU A 13 -39.36 10.37 24.19
C LEU A 13 -38.21 11.26 24.67
N VAL A 14 -37.26 11.58 23.78
CA VAL A 14 -36.12 12.45 24.07
C VAL A 14 -36.60 13.85 24.39
N ASN A 15 -37.51 14.43 23.58
CA ASN A 15 -38.09 15.74 23.83
C ASN A 15 -38.82 15.79 25.18
N SER A 16 -39.57 14.74 25.53
CA SER A 16 -40.22 14.67 26.85
C SER A 16 -39.23 14.64 28.02
N LYS A 17 -38.10 13.93 27.90
CA LYS A 17 -37.05 13.93 28.93
C LYS A 17 -36.35 15.29 29.01
N VAL A 18 -36.07 15.92 27.86
CA VAL A 18 -35.46 17.25 27.77
C VAL A 18 -36.37 18.29 28.43
N GLU A 19 -37.67 18.32 28.11
CA GLU A 19 -38.63 19.24 28.71
C GLU A 19 -38.73 19.08 30.23
N LYS A 20 -38.77 17.83 30.73
CA LYS A 20 -38.80 17.57 32.19
C LYS A 20 -37.57 18.11 32.90
N LEU A 21 -36.37 17.87 32.37
CA LEU A 21 -35.14 18.38 32.97
C LEU A 21 -35.02 19.90 32.83
N ALA A 22 -35.44 20.45 31.69
CA ALA A 22 -35.45 21.89 31.47
C ALA A 22 -36.36 22.63 32.46
N LYS A 23 -37.51 22.04 32.79
CA LYS A 23 -38.41 22.51 33.83
C LYS A 23 -37.78 22.48 35.21
N ARG A 24 -37.19 21.34 35.58
CA ARG A 24 -36.52 21.18 36.87
C ARG A 24 -35.34 22.14 37.06
N LEU A 25 -34.68 22.55 35.97
CA LEU A 25 -33.52 23.44 35.98
C LEU A 25 -33.84 24.89 35.61
N HIS A 26 -35.12 25.25 35.50
CA HIS A 26 -35.58 26.59 35.13
C HIS A 26 -34.92 27.14 33.84
N VAL A 27 -34.76 26.30 32.81
CA VAL A 27 -34.18 26.65 31.50
C VAL A 27 -35.15 26.45 30.33
N GLU A 28 -36.46 26.30 30.59
CA GLU A 28 -37.48 26.10 29.55
C GLU A 28 -37.49 27.22 28.50
N LYS A 29 -37.38 28.48 28.94
CA LYS A 29 -37.48 29.67 28.08
C LYS A 29 -36.30 29.84 27.13
N VAL A 30 -35.23 29.07 27.32
CA VAL A 30 -33.97 29.19 26.57
C VAL A 30 -33.64 27.98 25.72
N LEU A 31 -34.51 26.98 25.66
CA LEU A 31 -34.29 25.73 24.89
C LEU A 31 -33.98 25.97 23.41
N ASP A 32 -34.67 26.93 22.78
CA ASP A 32 -34.49 27.26 21.36
C ASP A 32 -33.45 28.36 21.10
N GLN A 33 -32.81 28.88 22.16
CA GLN A 33 -31.84 29.94 22.04
C GLN A 33 -30.44 29.40 21.73
N LYS A 34 -29.62 30.22 21.04
CA LYS A 34 -28.24 29.84 20.75
C LYS A 34 -27.42 29.91 22.04
N VAL A 35 -26.56 28.92 22.29
CA VAL A 35 -25.70 28.89 23.49
C VAL A 35 -24.97 30.20 23.77
N LYS A 36 -24.55 30.92 22.70
CA LYS A 36 -23.87 32.22 22.83
C LYS A 36 -24.71 33.33 23.47
N THR A 37 -26.04 33.24 23.42
CA THR A 37 -26.96 34.25 23.99
C THR A 37 -27.36 33.96 25.42
N LEU A 38 -26.96 32.80 25.97
CA LEU A 38 -27.28 32.38 27.34
C LEU A 38 -26.34 33.03 28.37
N SER A 39 -26.87 33.33 29.55
CA SER A 39 -26.09 33.71 30.73
C SER A 39 -25.19 32.57 31.22
N GLY A 40 -24.21 32.87 32.09
CA GLY A 40 -23.32 31.85 32.66
C GLY A 40 -24.06 30.76 33.45
N GLY A 41 -25.05 31.16 34.26
CA GLY A 41 -25.87 30.23 35.03
C GLY A 41 -26.75 29.34 34.14
N GLU A 42 -27.37 29.89 33.10
CA GLU A 42 -28.16 29.11 32.14
C GLU A 42 -27.30 28.11 31.36
N LYS A 43 -26.08 28.49 30.97
CA LYS A 43 -25.13 27.57 30.33
C LYS A 43 -24.77 26.41 31.24
N THR A 44 -24.49 26.70 32.51
CA THR A 44 -24.12 25.71 33.51
C THR A 44 -25.27 24.73 33.76
N ARG A 45 -26.49 25.24 34.00
CA ARG A 45 -27.69 24.42 34.17
C ARG A 45 -28.01 23.60 32.90
N GLY A 46 -27.86 24.18 31.71
CA GLY A 46 -28.01 23.46 30.45
C GLY A 46 -26.97 22.33 30.26
N ALA A 47 -25.73 22.55 30.67
CA ALA A 47 -24.67 21.54 30.63
C ALA A 47 -24.94 20.39 31.61
N ILE A 48 -25.46 20.69 32.81
CA ILE A 48 -25.89 19.69 33.80
C ILE A 48 -27.06 18.87 33.24
N ALA A 49 -28.09 19.53 32.68
CA ALA A 49 -29.22 18.85 32.04
C ALA A 49 -28.75 17.87 30.95
N ARG A 50 -27.85 18.33 30.07
CA ARG A 50 -27.26 17.52 29.00
C ARG A 50 -26.50 16.31 29.54
N THR A 51 -25.82 16.46 30.66
CA THR A 51 -25.05 15.39 31.30
C THR A 51 -25.98 14.33 31.87
N LEU A 52 -27.02 14.74 32.61
CA LEU A 52 -28.00 13.84 33.22
C LEU A 52 -28.82 13.05 32.19
N LEU A 53 -29.09 13.63 31.01
CA LEU A 53 -29.78 12.96 29.90
C LEU A 53 -29.07 11.70 29.37
N LYS A 54 -27.77 11.54 29.63
CA LYS A 54 -27.00 10.39 29.11
C LYS A 54 -27.25 9.07 29.86
N GLU A 55 -27.93 9.09 31.01
CA GLU A 55 -28.29 7.90 31.80
C GLU A 55 -27.10 6.92 31.98
N VAL A 56 -26.00 7.41 32.57
CA VAL A 56 -24.74 6.67 32.74
C VAL A 56 -24.55 6.22 34.20
N PRO A 57 -23.81 5.11 34.44
CA PRO A 57 -23.58 4.61 35.80
C PRO A 57 -22.66 5.52 36.65
N LEU A 58 -21.91 6.43 36.01
CA LEU A 58 -20.98 7.36 36.64
C LEU A 58 -21.16 8.77 36.06
N TYR A 59 -21.37 9.74 36.94
CA TYR A 59 -21.35 11.16 36.62
C TYR A 59 -20.18 11.86 37.30
N ILE A 60 -19.55 12.80 36.60
CA ILE A 60 -18.51 13.67 37.14
C ILE A 60 -18.94 15.11 36.92
N PHE A 61 -18.97 15.89 37.99
CA PHE A 61 -19.30 17.31 37.97
C PHE A 61 -18.13 18.11 38.52
N ASP A 62 -17.59 19.01 37.70
CA ASP A 62 -16.52 19.93 38.08
C ASP A 62 -17.14 21.32 38.33
N GLU A 63 -17.12 21.75 39.59
CA GLU A 63 -17.68 23.03 40.07
C GLU A 63 -19.08 23.38 39.51
N PRO A 64 -20.10 22.53 39.70
CA PRO A 64 -21.41 22.72 39.08
C PRO A 64 -22.17 23.95 39.58
N THR A 65 -21.72 24.58 40.67
CA THR A 65 -22.38 25.73 41.31
C THR A 65 -21.65 27.06 41.12
N ALA A 66 -20.46 27.08 40.52
CA ALA A 66 -19.60 28.28 40.50
C ALA A 66 -20.22 29.52 39.80
N ALA A 67 -21.15 29.33 38.87
CA ALA A 67 -21.82 30.40 38.14
C ALA A 67 -23.32 30.55 38.49
N LEU A 68 -23.75 30.02 39.63
CA LEU A 68 -25.14 30.00 40.07
C LEU A 68 -25.36 30.88 41.31
N ASP A 69 -26.55 31.48 41.39
CA ASP A 69 -27.02 32.04 42.66
C ASP A 69 -27.38 30.91 43.64
N ILE A 70 -27.57 31.27 44.91
CA ILE A 70 -27.80 30.32 46.00
C ILE A 70 -29.02 29.43 45.71
N GLU A 71 -30.12 30.01 45.22
CA GLU A 71 -31.35 29.28 44.93
C GLU A 71 -31.15 28.24 43.83
N ASN A 72 -30.51 28.61 42.72
CA ASN A 72 -30.22 27.69 41.62
C ASN A 72 -29.13 26.66 41.99
N ALA A 73 -28.17 27.02 42.85
CA ALA A 73 -27.14 26.11 43.34
C ALA A 73 -27.76 24.97 44.17
N VAL A 74 -28.66 25.30 45.11
CA VAL A 74 -29.39 24.30 45.91
C VAL A 74 -30.19 23.37 45.01
N LEU A 75 -30.95 23.94 44.08
CA LEU A 75 -31.76 23.18 43.13
C LEU A 75 -30.92 22.20 42.28
N VAL A 76 -29.74 22.63 41.81
CA VAL A 76 -28.81 21.77 41.09
C VAL A 76 -28.27 20.65 41.97
N MET A 77 -27.89 20.97 43.21
CA MET A 77 -27.31 20.00 44.14
C MET A 77 -28.33 18.95 44.60
N GLU A 78 -29.59 19.34 44.83
CA GLU A 78 -30.69 18.42 45.10
C GLU A 78 -30.93 17.46 43.93
N LEU A 79 -30.89 17.97 42.69
CA LEU A 79 -31.03 17.16 41.49
C LEU A 79 -29.88 16.15 41.37
N ILE A 80 -28.64 16.58 41.57
CA ILE A 80 -27.46 15.70 41.55
C ILE A 80 -27.59 14.60 42.61
N ARG A 81 -28.03 14.96 43.82
CA ARG A 81 -28.25 14.01 44.93
C ARG A 81 -29.32 12.98 44.61
N GLU A 82 -30.37 13.34 43.89
CA GLU A 82 -31.38 12.37 43.42
C GLU A 82 -30.76 11.31 42.50
N TYR A 83 -29.93 11.74 41.55
CA TYR A 83 -29.24 10.82 40.63
C TYR A 83 -28.18 9.96 41.36
N ALA A 84 -27.53 10.49 42.40
CA ALA A 84 -26.59 9.76 43.23
C ALA A 84 -27.22 8.59 44.01
N LYS A 85 -28.56 8.54 44.15
CA LYS A 85 -29.25 7.40 44.78
C LYS A 85 -29.08 6.09 44.01
N SER A 86 -28.91 6.17 42.69
CA SER A 86 -28.85 5.00 41.80
C SER A 86 -27.58 4.94 40.95
N ASN A 87 -26.74 5.97 40.99
CA ASN A 87 -25.54 6.10 40.16
C ASN A 87 -24.36 6.59 41.01
N ILE A 88 -23.14 6.34 40.55
CA ILE A 88 -21.94 6.94 41.15
C ILE A 88 -21.85 8.39 40.70
N VAL A 89 -21.62 9.30 41.64
CA VAL A 89 -21.41 10.72 41.35
C VAL A 89 -20.10 11.16 42.01
N ILE A 90 -19.22 11.75 41.21
CA ILE A 90 -18.02 12.44 41.68
C ILE A 90 -18.26 13.93 41.50
N LEU A 91 -18.13 14.68 42.59
CA LEU A 91 -18.26 16.12 42.62
C LEU A 91 -16.91 16.72 43.01
N VAL A 92 -16.41 17.65 42.20
CA VAL A 92 -15.24 18.47 42.51
C VAL A 92 -15.74 19.85 42.91
N THR A 93 -15.37 20.30 44.10
CA THR A 93 -15.69 21.64 44.57
C THR A 93 -14.67 22.15 45.59
N HIS A 94 -14.44 23.46 45.61
CA HIS A 94 -13.75 24.16 46.69
C HIS A 94 -14.68 24.60 47.83
N ASP A 95 -16.01 24.48 47.68
CA ASP A 95 -16.96 24.77 48.75
C ASP A 95 -17.10 23.59 49.71
N VAL A 96 -16.42 23.72 50.84
CA VAL A 96 -16.41 22.74 51.92
C VAL A 96 -17.82 22.51 52.48
N SER A 97 -18.63 23.55 52.63
CA SER A 97 -19.97 23.44 53.23
C SER A 97 -20.87 22.59 52.36
N LEU A 98 -20.84 22.83 51.05
CA LEU A 98 -21.58 22.07 50.06
C LEU A 98 -21.11 20.61 50.02
N ALA A 99 -19.81 20.36 50.10
CA ALA A 99 -19.27 19.00 50.18
C ALA A 99 -19.82 18.24 51.41
N TYR A 100 -19.82 18.84 52.60
CA TYR A 100 -20.35 18.21 53.81
C TYR A 100 -21.86 17.99 53.78
N GLU A 101 -22.60 18.88 53.13
CA GLU A 101 -24.06 18.77 53.03
C GLU A 101 -24.49 17.66 52.07
N TYR A 102 -23.87 17.56 50.89
CA TYR A 102 -24.36 16.70 49.81
C TYR A 102 -23.58 15.39 49.61
N ALA A 103 -22.31 15.31 50.00
CA ALA A 103 -21.50 14.13 49.76
C ALA A 103 -21.74 13.00 50.77
N ASP A 104 -21.52 11.75 50.32
CA ASP A 104 -21.43 10.59 51.20
C ASP A 104 -19.99 10.40 51.71
N THR A 105 -19.00 10.68 50.86
CA THR A 105 -17.56 10.62 51.15
C THR A 105 -16.87 11.85 50.57
N ILE A 106 -15.99 12.48 51.35
CA ILE A 106 -15.17 13.62 50.95
C ILE A 106 -13.72 13.17 50.84
N PHE A 107 -13.10 13.47 49.71
CA PHE A 107 -11.66 13.33 49.49
C PHE A 107 -11.05 14.73 49.43
N THR A 108 -10.08 15.02 50.29
CA THR A 108 -9.34 16.29 50.24
C THR A 108 -8.04 16.08 49.48
N MET A 109 -7.76 16.93 48.49
CA MET A 109 -6.58 16.86 47.64
C MET A 109 -5.76 18.15 47.74
N GLU A 110 -4.44 18.02 47.92
CA GLU A 110 -3.48 19.13 47.96
C GLU A 110 -2.19 18.73 47.24
N TYR A 111 -1.65 19.63 46.42
CA TYR A 111 -0.38 19.42 45.69
C TYR A 111 -0.32 18.12 44.86
N GLY A 112 -1.44 17.68 44.28
CA GLY A 112 -1.49 16.45 43.51
C GLY A 112 -1.74 15.17 44.33
N GLU A 113 -1.85 15.27 45.65
CA GLU A 113 -2.01 14.12 46.55
C GLU A 113 -3.31 14.19 47.36
N PHE A 114 -3.96 13.05 47.58
CA PHE A 114 -5.08 12.95 48.52
C PHE A 114 -4.57 12.97 49.97
N LYS A 115 -4.94 14.01 50.72
CA LYS A 115 -4.51 14.22 52.11
C LYS A 115 -5.42 13.54 53.12
N SER A 116 -6.72 13.49 52.84
CA SER A 116 -7.68 12.86 53.77
C SER A 116 -8.90 12.31 53.04
N VAL A 117 -9.53 11.33 53.67
CA VAL A 117 -10.79 10.74 53.25
C VAL A 117 -11.73 10.72 54.45
N ASN A 118 -12.88 11.38 54.34
CA ASN A 118 -13.89 11.43 55.38
C ASN A 118 -15.21 10.84 54.86
N THR A 119 -15.68 9.75 55.44
CA THR A 119 -16.97 9.14 55.08
C THR A 119 -18.05 9.68 56.02
N ILE A 120 -18.94 10.51 55.48
CA ILE A 120 -20.05 11.14 56.22
C ILE A 120 -21.23 10.18 56.29
N ARG A 121 -21.52 9.46 55.20
CA ARG A 121 -22.70 8.59 55.08
C ARG A 121 -22.30 7.25 54.47
N LYS A 122 -22.77 6.15 55.06
CA LYS A 122 -22.58 4.81 54.50
C LYS A 122 -23.71 4.51 53.51
N SER A 123 -23.42 4.58 52.22
CA SER A 123 -24.36 4.24 51.16
C SER A 123 -24.02 2.88 50.53
N LYS A 124 -25.02 2.00 50.36
CA LYS A 124 -24.87 0.75 49.59
C LYS A 124 -25.30 1.02 48.15
N VAL A 125 -24.34 1.27 47.25
CA VAL A 125 -24.64 1.46 45.83
C VAL A 125 -24.58 0.12 45.10
N LYS A 126 -25.68 -0.25 44.44
CA LYS A 126 -25.66 -1.32 43.43
C LYS A 126 -25.26 -0.69 42.10
N VAL A 127 -23.99 -0.84 41.70
CA VAL A 127 -23.51 -0.33 40.42
C VAL A 127 -24.17 -1.14 39.29
N ALA A 128 -24.92 -0.47 38.42
CA ALA A 128 -25.48 -1.10 37.23
C ALA A 128 -24.37 -1.58 36.28
N LYS A 129 -24.62 -2.66 35.55
CA LYS A 129 -23.68 -3.28 34.58
C LYS A 129 -23.13 -2.26 33.57
N ALA A 130 -21.92 -2.56 33.08
CA ALA A 130 -21.22 -1.83 32.02
C ALA A 130 -22.13 -1.51 30.82
N LEU A 131 -21.89 -0.36 30.21
CA LEU A 131 -22.69 0.19 29.11
C LEU A 131 -22.82 -0.82 27.96
N PRO A 132 -24.01 -0.97 27.34
CA PRO A 132 -24.11 -1.64 26.05
C PRO A 132 -23.34 -0.83 25.00
N GLU A 133 -22.68 -1.52 24.06
CA GLU A 133 -22.09 -0.89 22.88
C GLU A 133 -23.18 -0.10 22.14
N ILE A 134 -22.99 1.22 22.03
CA ILE A 134 -23.88 2.06 21.24
C ILE A 134 -23.40 1.95 19.79
N PRO A 135 -24.16 1.32 18.88
CA PRO A 135 -23.76 1.25 17.48
C PRO A 135 -23.66 2.68 16.93
N TYR A 136 -22.48 3.01 16.39
CA TYR A 136 -22.17 4.31 15.79
C TYR A 136 -22.82 4.43 14.40
N ALA A 137 -24.14 4.28 14.33
CA ALA A 137 -24.88 4.40 13.09
C ALA A 137 -26.27 4.95 13.38
N ASN A 138 -26.53 6.19 12.92
CA ASN A 138 -27.85 6.78 12.56
C ASN A 138 -28.01 8.28 12.88
N ASN A 139 -27.01 8.97 13.44
CA ASN A 139 -27.10 10.44 13.70
C ASN A 139 -26.24 11.32 12.78
N SER A 140 -25.53 10.74 11.80
CA SER A 140 -24.69 11.48 10.84
C SER A 140 -25.49 12.53 10.07
N ASP A 141 -26.73 12.23 9.69
CA ASP A 141 -27.58 13.11 8.89
C ASP A 141 -28.03 14.36 9.65
N TYR A 142 -28.31 14.23 10.95
CA TYR A 142 -28.70 15.37 11.79
C TYR A 142 -27.51 16.32 12.00
N ILE A 143 -26.34 15.75 12.29
CA ILE A 143 -25.10 16.51 12.47
C ILE A 143 -24.71 17.21 11.15
N ALA A 144 -24.78 16.49 10.02
CA ALA A 144 -24.51 17.05 8.70
C ALA A 144 -25.46 18.21 8.35
N LYS A 145 -26.78 18.05 8.56
CA LYS A 145 -27.76 19.12 8.32
C LYS A 145 -27.53 20.33 9.23
N GLY A 146 -27.17 20.12 10.49
CA GLY A 146 -26.83 21.18 11.43
C GLY A 146 -25.59 21.97 11.00
N LEU A 147 -24.52 21.27 10.59
CA LEU A 147 -23.28 21.86 10.11
C LEU A 147 -23.45 22.64 8.80
N LEU A 148 -24.30 22.14 7.89
CA LEU A 148 -24.65 22.84 6.65
C LEU A 148 -25.39 24.16 6.93
N LYS A 149 -26.36 24.15 7.85
CA LYS A 149 -27.09 25.37 8.24
C LYS A 149 -26.22 26.37 8.99
N ALA A 150 -25.24 25.92 9.78
CA ALA A 150 -24.39 26.77 10.59
C ALA A 150 -23.33 27.54 9.78
N LYS A 151 -22.83 26.97 8.67
CA LYS A 151 -21.72 27.56 7.88
C LYS A 151 -22.06 27.72 6.39
N LYS A 152 -23.22 28.31 6.08
CA LYS A 152 -23.75 28.45 4.70
C LYS A 152 -22.73 29.02 3.70
N ALA A 153 -22.04 30.11 4.06
CA ALA A 153 -21.05 30.74 3.18
C ALA A 153 -19.87 29.82 2.86
N ARG A 154 -19.31 29.15 3.88
CA ARG A 154 -18.19 28.21 3.69
C ARG A 154 -18.57 27.08 2.74
N HIS A 155 -19.76 26.50 2.92
CA HIS A 155 -20.25 25.41 2.06
C HIS A 155 -20.54 25.88 0.64
N PHE A 156 -21.05 27.11 0.48
CA PHE A 156 -21.24 27.72 -0.83
C PHE A 156 -19.92 27.86 -1.60
N PHE A 157 -18.88 28.42 -0.96
CA PHE A 157 -17.58 28.59 -1.62
C PHE A 157 -16.85 27.27 -1.87
N THR A 158 -16.86 26.35 -0.91
CA THR A 158 -16.19 25.04 -1.07
C THR A 158 -16.89 24.15 -2.08
N GLY A 159 -18.22 24.05 -2.04
CA GLY A 159 -19.00 23.33 -3.05
C GLY A 159 -18.91 23.98 -4.43
N GLY A 160 -18.91 25.32 -4.48
CA GLY A 160 -18.73 26.08 -5.73
C GLY A 160 -17.38 25.80 -6.40
N ALA A 161 -16.29 25.75 -5.62
CA ALA A 161 -14.96 25.42 -6.15
C ALA A 161 -14.87 24.01 -6.74
N VAL A 162 -15.44 23.02 -6.06
CA VAL A 162 -15.48 21.62 -6.55
C VAL A 162 -16.30 21.53 -7.84
N ASN A 163 -17.47 22.17 -7.89
CA ASN A 163 -18.31 22.18 -9.09
C ASN A 163 -17.64 22.87 -10.27
N LEU A 164 -16.98 24.02 -10.05
CA LEU A 164 -16.21 24.70 -11.09
C LEU A 164 -15.06 23.83 -11.62
N GLY A 165 -14.38 23.10 -10.74
CA GLY A 165 -13.34 22.14 -11.13
C GLY A 165 -13.87 21.02 -12.02
N LEU A 166 -15.00 20.41 -11.64
CA LEU A 166 -15.64 19.34 -12.43
C LEU A 166 -16.13 19.83 -13.80
N VAL A 167 -16.74 21.01 -13.86
CA VAL A 167 -17.16 21.63 -15.13
C VAL A 167 -15.96 21.92 -16.02
N GLY A 168 -14.86 22.45 -15.45
CA GLY A 168 -13.63 22.73 -16.19
C GLY A 168 -13.01 21.47 -16.81
N LEU A 169 -12.97 20.36 -16.05
CA LEU A 169 -12.51 19.07 -16.56
C LEU A 169 -13.40 18.56 -17.71
N GLY A 170 -14.73 18.61 -17.54
CA GLY A 170 -15.66 18.18 -18.57
C GLY A 170 -15.52 18.95 -19.89
N LEU A 171 -15.37 20.28 -19.80
CA LEU A 171 -15.14 21.14 -20.96
C LEU A 171 -13.80 20.83 -21.65
N SER A 172 -12.75 20.56 -20.89
CA SER A 172 -11.44 20.17 -21.43
C SER A 172 -11.52 18.88 -22.25
N PHE A 173 -12.17 17.84 -21.70
CA PHE A 173 -12.38 16.58 -22.42
C PHE A 173 -13.22 16.76 -23.69
N MET A 174 -14.28 17.56 -23.63
CA MET A 174 -15.08 17.88 -24.82
C MET A 174 -14.24 18.58 -25.90
N LEU A 175 -13.39 19.53 -25.51
CA LEU A 175 -12.53 20.25 -26.44
C LEU A 175 -11.50 19.32 -27.11
N VAL A 176 -10.82 18.48 -26.33
CA VAL A 176 -9.84 17.51 -26.84
C VAL A 176 -10.48 16.56 -27.85
N ASN A 177 -11.66 16.03 -27.53
CA ASN A 177 -12.39 15.13 -28.42
C ASN A 177 -12.84 15.83 -29.71
N ALA A 178 -13.29 17.08 -29.63
CA ALA A 178 -13.68 17.86 -30.80
C ALA A 178 -12.49 18.15 -31.73
N ILE A 179 -11.32 18.47 -31.17
CA ILE A 179 -10.07 18.69 -31.93
C ILE A 179 -9.65 17.40 -32.63
N ASN A 180 -9.59 16.28 -31.90
CA ASN A 180 -9.21 14.98 -32.47
C ASN A 180 -10.13 14.57 -33.61
N TYR A 181 -11.45 14.72 -33.44
CA TYR A 181 -12.43 14.43 -34.49
C TYR A 181 -12.18 15.26 -35.75
N LYS A 182 -11.89 16.56 -35.59
CA LYS A 182 -11.62 17.47 -36.70
C LYS A 182 -10.29 17.19 -37.41
N LEU A 183 -9.24 16.84 -36.67
CA LEU A 183 -7.95 16.44 -37.25
C LEU A 183 -8.12 15.17 -38.10
N VAL A 184 -8.71 14.12 -37.52
CA VAL A 184 -8.91 12.84 -38.23
C VAL A 184 -9.73 13.02 -39.50
N ASN A 185 -10.78 13.85 -39.48
CA ASN A 185 -11.61 14.08 -40.66
C ASN A 185 -10.93 14.96 -41.71
N THR A 186 -10.13 15.96 -41.31
CA THR A 186 -9.36 16.77 -42.25
C THR A 186 -8.32 15.91 -42.99
N PHE A 187 -7.59 15.05 -42.26
CA PHE A 187 -6.57 14.19 -42.86
C PHE A 187 -7.16 13.05 -43.71
N LYS A 188 -8.36 12.55 -43.38
CA LYS A 188 -9.04 11.54 -44.22
C LYS A 188 -9.48 12.08 -45.59
N GLY A 189 -9.60 13.41 -45.77
CA GLY A 189 -10.10 14.04 -46.98
C GLY A 189 -9.07 14.28 -48.10
N GLU A 190 -7.77 14.13 -47.85
CA GLU A 190 -6.70 14.50 -48.80
C GLU A 190 -5.98 13.33 -49.49
N PHE A 191 -6.41 12.09 -49.29
CA PHE A 191 -5.79 10.93 -49.96
C PHE A 191 -6.55 10.58 -51.26
N THR A 192 -6.09 11.12 -52.40
CA THR A 192 -6.56 10.72 -53.73
C THR A 192 -5.68 9.61 -54.33
N ASN A 193 -6.22 8.81 -55.25
CA ASN A 193 -5.54 7.71 -55.96
C ASN A 193 -4.29 8.12 -56.78
N GLU A 194 -3.94 9.40 -56.82
CA GLU A 194 -2.75 9.95 -57.50
C GLU A 194 -1.58 10.21 -56.54
N THR A 195 -1.72 9.92 -55.25
CA THR A 195 -0.60 10.01 -54.31
C THR A 195 0.41 8.89 -54.55
N VAL A 196 1.58 9.25 -55.08
CA VAL A 196 2.71 8.34 -55.25
C VAL A 196 3.30 8.02 -53.88
N TYR A 197 3.07 6.79 -53.42
CA TYR A 197 3.77 6.24 -52.26
C TYR A 197 5.22 5.98 -52.64
N VAL A 198 6.15 6.78 -52.11
CA VAL A 198 7.54 6.33 -51.97
C VAL A 198 7.57 5.38 -50.78
N GLN A 199 7.26 4.11 -51.04
CA GLN A 199 7.56 3.07 -50.09
C GLN A 199 9.08 2.99 -49.99
N LYS A 200 9.63 3.27 -48.80
CA LYS A 200 11.05 3.13 -48.51
C LYS A 200 11.42 1.68 -48.82
N LYS A 201 12.03 1.48 -49.99
CA LYS A 201 12.44 0.16 -50.47
C LYS A 201 13.53 -0.32 -49.51
N PHE A 202 13.18 -1.34 -48.74
CA PHE A 202 14.03 -2.00 -47.75
C PHE A 202 14.22 -1.25 -46.42
N SER A 203 13.20 -1.28 -45.58
CA SER A 203 13.42 -1.45 -44.14
C SER A 203 13.43 -2.95 -43.88
N PRO A 204 14.54 -3.60 -43.51
CA PRO A 204 14.44 -4.95 -42.98
C PRO A 204 13.49 -4.86 -41.78
N GLU A 205 12.33 -5.50 -41.85
CA GLU A 205 11.59 -5.78 -40.62
C GLU A 205 12.53 -6.62 -39.78
N ILE A 206 13.01 -6.05 -38.68
CA ILE A 206 13.82 -6.75 -37.69
C ILE A 206 12.86 -7.64 -36.90
N ASN A 207 12.39 -8.67 -37.58
CA ASN A 207 11.98 -9.94 -37.03
C ASN A 207 13.33 -10.65 -36.81
N VAL A 208 13.83 -10.97 -35.63
CA VAL A 208 13.22 -11.78 -34.58
C VAL A 208 14.24 -11.76 -33.43
N LEU A 209 14.11 -10.85 -32.45
CA LEU A 209 14.80 -11.06 -31.18
C LEU A 209 13.88 -11.93 -30.34
N LYS A 210 14.13 -13.24 -30.35
CA LYS A 210 13.35 -14.25 -29.65
C LYS A 210 14.20 -14.95 -28.62
N SER A 211 13.70 -15.05 -27.40
CA SER A 211 14.30 -15.90 -26.38
C SER A 211 13.95 -17.37 -26.67
N VAL A 212 14.87 -18.26 -26.33
CA VAL A 212 14.72 -19.70 -26.55
C VAL A 212 13.79 -20.29 -25.49
N SER A 213 12.92 -21.23 -25.86
CA SER A 213 12.02 -21.87 -24.91
C SER A 213 12.77 -22.79 -23.94
N HIS A 214 12.19 -23.07 -22.77
CA HIS A 214 12.79 -24.01 -21.82
C HIS A 214 12.95 -25.41 -22.42
N GLU A 215 11.97 -25.87 -23.21
CA GLU A 215 12.01 -27.18 -23.88
C GLU A 215 13.15 -27.27 -24.91
N GLU A 216 13.35 -26.22 -25.71
CA GLU A 216 14.43 -26.16 -26.69
C GLU A 216 15.81 -26.12 -26.01
N ILE A 217 15.92 -25.45 -24.86
CA ILE A 217 17.15 -25.44 -24.06
C ILE A 217 17.39 -26.83 -23.46
N ALA A 218 16.38 -27.45 -22.85
CA ALA A 218 16.49 -28.76 -22.21
C ALA A 218 16.89 -29.89 -23.18
N LEU A 219 16.43 -29.82 -24.43
CA LEU A 219 16.79 -30.78 -25.49
C LEU A 219 18.27 -30.68 -25.90
N ASN A 220 18.87 -29.49 -25.78
CA ASN A 220 20.23 -29.22 -26.27
C ASN A 220 21.25 -29.01 -25.16
N ILE A 221 20.82 -28.76 -23.93
CA ILE A 221 21.65 -28.52 -22.74
C ILE A 221 21.08 -29.34 -21.58
N SER A 222 21.91 -30.20 -21.00
CA SER A 222 21.57 -31.07 -19.86
C SER A 222 21.45 -30.29 -18.53
N ALA A 223 20.68 -29.20 -18.48
CA ALA A 223 20.66 -28.24 -17.38
C ALA A 223 19.25 -27.74 -17.01
N GLU A 224 18.22 -28.60 -17.11
CA GLU A 224 16.82 -28.23 -16.79
C GLU A 224 16.63 -27.55 -15.42
N LYS A 225 17.50 -27.80 -14.45
CA LYS A 225 17.33 -27.33 -13.05
C LYS A 225 17.90 -25.95 -12.74
N GLU A 226 18.56 -25.27 -13.67
CA GLU A 226 19.22 -23.97 -13.41
C GLU A 226 18.74 -22.84 -14.34
N LEU A 227 17.55 -23.00 -14.93
CA LEU A 227 16.94 -22.03 -15.84
C LEU A 227 16.02 -21.05 -15.10
N GLY A 228 16.37 -19.77 -15.14
CA GLY A 228 15.56 -18.67 -14.64
C GLY A 228 15.01 -17.82 -15.77
N SER A 229 14.21 -16.81 -15.42
CA SER A 229 13.67 -15.87 -16.41
C SER A 229 13.57 -14.43 -15.91
N PHE A 230 13.70 -13.50 -16.85
CA PHE A 230 13.50 -12.06 -16.66
C PHE A 230 12.34 -11.57 -17.49
N TYR A 231 11.70 -10.51 -17.01
CA TYR A 231 10.59 -9.85 -17.70
C TYR A 231 10.95 -8.41 -18.04
N LEU A 232 10.90 -8.03 -19.31
CA LEU A 232 11.37 -6.72 -19.78
C LEU A 232 10.41 -5.55 -19.51
N ASN A 233 9.22 -5.85 -19.02
CA ASN A 233 8.18 -4.86 -18.82
C ASN A 233 8.55 -3.90 -17.68
N ASN A 234 8.29 -2.60 -17.86
CA ASN A 234 8.37 -1.65 -16.75
C ASN A 234 7.18 -1.88 -15.82
N PHE A 235 7.44 -2.51 -14.69
CA PHE A 235 6.41 -2.88 -13.72
C PHE A 235 5.70 -1.68 -13.08
N ASN A 236 6.35 -0.53 -12.98
CA ASN A 236 5.70 0.68 -12.46
C ASN A 236 4.66 1.23 -13.46
N ASP A 237 4.93 1.10 -14.76
CA ASP A 237 3.97 1.48 -15.80
C ASP A 237 2.85 0.43 -15.94
N PHE A 238 3.17 -0.85 -15.70
CA PHE A 238 2.22 -1.96 -15.73
C PHE A 238 1.27 -1.95 -14.52
N PHE A 239 1.73 -1.50 -13.36
CA PHE A 239 0.93 -1.44 -12.12
C PHE A 239 0.95 -0.04 -11.50
N PRO A 240 0.38 0.97 -12.18
CA PRO A 240 0.53 2.37 -11.76
C PRO A 240 -0.31 2.74 -10.54
N HIS A 241 -1.27 1.89 -10.14
CA HIS A 241 -2.20 2.19 -9.04
C HIS A 241 -1.72 1.63 -7.72
N GLN A 242 -1.15 0.42 -7.73
CA GLN A 242 -0.59 -0.21 -6.55
C GLN A 242 0.49 -1.20 -6.95
N ASN A 243 1.63 -1.11 -6.28
CA ASN A 243 2.80 -1.93 -6.54
C ASN A 243 3.71 -1.94 -5.30
N GLU A 244 3.22 -2.49 -4.19
CA GLU A 244 3.87 -2.33 -2.89
C GLU A 244 3.89 -3.63 -2.09
N LEU A 245 4.97 -3.84 -1.33
CA LEU A 245 5.10 -4.92 -0.36
C LEU A 245 4.71 -4.39 1.02
N SER A 246 3.91 -5.13 1.77
CA SER A 246 3.43 -4.73 3.09
C SER A 246 3.39 -5.90 4.07
N PHE A 247 3.18 -5.62 5.36
CA PHE A 247 2.88 -6.64 6.36
C PHE A 247 1.80 -6.15 7.32
N ASN A 248 1.09 -7.08 7.94
CA ASN A 248 0.03 -6.77 8.90
C ASN A 248 0.51 -7.03 10.33
N HIS A 249 0.28 -6.06 11.22
CA HIS A 249 0.51 -6.22 12.64
C HIS A 249 -0.66 -5.63 13.44
N LEU A 250 -1.27 -6.43 14.31
CA LEU A 250 -2.41 -6.04 15.15
C LEU A 250 -3.60 -5.44 14.37
N GLY A 251 -3.83 -5.92 13.14
CA GLY A 251 -4.91 -5.45 12.27
C GLY A 251 -4.60 -4.16 11.50
N ILE A 252 -3.36 -3.67 11.57
CA ILE A 252 -2.88 -2.49 10.86
C ILE A 252 -1.90 -2.93 9.77
N ARG A 253 -2.10 -2.43 8.55
CA ARG A 253 -1.24 -2.66 7.40
C ARG A 253 -0.07 -1.67 7.41
N HIS A 254 1.14 -2.17 7.21
CA HIS A 254 2.39 -1.42 7.18
C HIS A 254 3.11 -1.67 5.85
N VAL A 255 3.26 -0.62 5.04
CA VAL A 255 3.93 -0.69 3.73
C VAL A 255 5.45 -0.55 3.92
N LEU A 256 6.21 -1.33 3.15
CA LEU A 256 7.66 -1.23 3.01
C LEU A 256 7.98 -0.37 1.78
N PRO A 257 8.23 0.95 1.94
CA PRO A 257 8.31 1.90 0.82
C PRO A 257 9.38 1.58 -0.23
N SER A 258 10.45 0.86 0.13
CA SER A 258 11.50 0.54 -0.84
C SER A 258 11.16 -0.66 -1.73
N PHE A 259 10.09 -1.40 -1.43
CA PHE A 259 9.76 -2.65 -2.11
C PHE A 259 8.58 -2.52 -3.06
N HIS A 260 8.80 -2.98 -4.30
CA HIS A 260 7.85 -2.99 -5.39
C HIS A 260 8.08 -4.24 -6.26
N ILE A 261 7.10 -4.66 -7.06
CA ILE A 261 7.13 -5.91 -7.84
C ILE A 261 8.28 -6.00 -8.85
N GLY A 262 8.78 -4.85 -9.32
CA GLY A 262 9.94 -4.79 -10.21
C GLY A 262 11.18 -5.48 -9.63
N LEU A 263 11.32 -5.49 -8.30
CA LEU A 263 12.42 -6.14 -7.60
C LEU A 263 12.44 -7.66 -7.75
N LEU A 264 11.35 -8.30 -8.22
CA LEU A 264 11.37 -9.73 -8.53
C LEU A 264 12.39 -10.05 -9.62
N ASN A 265 12.53 -9.19 -10.64
CA ASN A 265 13.60 -9.33 -11.64
C ASN A 265 15.00 -9.05 -11.09
N GLU A 266 15.09 -8.41 -9.93
CA GLU A 266 16.36 -8.05 -9.30
C GLU A 266 16.70 -8.98 -8.13
N SER A 267 15.96 -10.09 -8.03
CA SER A 267 16.09 -11.01 -6.92
C SER A 267 17.42 -11.76 -6.96
N LEU A 268 17.98 -11.93 -5.77
CA LEU A 268 19.21 -12.67 -5.54
C LEU A 268 18.87 -14.11 -5.19
N TYR A 269 19.65 -15.05 -5.72
CA TYR A 269 19.57 -16.42 -5.23
C TYR A 269 20.25 -16.52 -3.87
N ILE A 270 19.68 -17.34 -2.99
CA ILE A 270 20.25 -17.57 -1.66
C ILE A 270 21.71 -18.07 -1.69
N ASN A 271 22.10 -18.79 -2.75
CA ASN A 271 23.47 -19.28 -2.96
C ASN A 271 24.46 -18.22 -3.48
N GLU A 272 23.97 -17.11 -4.04
CA GLU A 272 24.78 -15.97 -4.49
C GLU A 272 25.17 -15.04 -3.31
N ILE A 273 24.51 -15.18 -2.15
CA ILE A 273 24.72 -14.30 -1.01
C ILE A 273 25.88 -14.80 -0.16
N HIS A 274 26.94 -13.99 -0.09
CA HIS A 274 28.11 -14.25 0.76
C HIS A 274 28.04 -13.53 2.13
N GLU A 275 27.01 -12.72 2.35
CA GLU A 275 26.77 -11.99 3.59
C GLU A 275 26.05 -12.85 4.64
N GLN A 276 26.05 -12.38 5.89
CA GLN A 276 25.38 -13.08 6.98
C GLN A 276 23.86 -12.89 6.92
N LEU A 277 23.14 -14.00 6.77
CA LEU A 277 21.68 -14.08 6.78
C LEU A 277 21.11 -14.29 8.19
N TYR A 278 19.94 -13.73 8.48
CA TYR A 278 19.30 -13.78 9.79
C TYR A 278 17.80 -14.11 9.72
N PRO A 279 17.34 -15.27 10.21
CA PRO A 279 18.17 -16.41 10.60
C PRO A 279 18.95 -16.98 9.42
N TYR A 280 19.99 -17.74 9.74
CA TYR A 280 20.75 -18.45 8.73
C TYR A 280 19.88 -19.55 8.13
N VAL A 281 19.70 -19.49 6.80
CA VAL A 281 18.96 -20.46 6.02
C VAL A 281 19.78 -20.81 4.79
N THR A 282 19.66 -22.06 4.32
CA THR A 282 20.39 -22.57 3.14
C THR A 282 19.48 -22.79 1.94
N ASN A 283 18.16 -22.82 2.16
CA ASN A 283 17.16 -22.98 1.12
C ASN A 283 15.88 -22.21 1.50
N LEU A 284 15.12 -21.81 0.48
CA LEU A 284 13.81 -21.15 0.59
C LEU A 284 12.82 -21.91 -0.29
N ALA A 285 11.64 -22.23 0.26
CA ALA A 285 10.55 -22.76 -0.53
C ALA A 285 9.94 -21.69 -1.47
N ILE A 286 9.09 -22.10 -2.41
CA ILE A 286 8.52 -21.19 -3.41
C ILE A 286 7.54 -20.15 -2.84
N ASP A 287 7.02 -20.38 -1.64
CA ASP A 287 6.19 -19.46 -0.85
C ASP A 287 6.97 -18.72 0.25
N GLU A 288 8.29 -18.94 0.30
CA GLU A 288 9.20 -18.34 1.26
C GLU A 288 10.16 -17.37 0.56
N ILE A 289 10.37 -16.20 1.17
CA ILE A 289 11.33 -15.22 0.65
C ILE A 289 12.27 -14.76 1.75
N GLY A 290 13.43 -14.27 1.34
CA GLY A 290 14.26 -13.40 2.17
C GLY A 290 14.22 -11.96 1.66
N LEU A 291 14.63 -11.01 2.51
CA LEU A 291 14.72 -9.60 2.12
C LEU A 291 16.08 -9.01 2.48
N VAL A 292 16.68 -8.31 1.52
CA VAL A 292 17.75 -7.34 1.78
C VAL A 292 17.06 -6.03 2.12
N LEU A 293 17.07 -5.66 3.40
CA LEU A 293 16.34 -4.52 3.92
C LEU A 293 17.22 -3.26 3.94
N PRO A 294 16.76 -2.16 3.31
CA PRO A 294 17.28 -0.83 3.61
C PRO A 294 17.03 -0.48 5.07
N PHE A 295 17.86 0.45 5.58
CA PHE A 295 17.83 0.82 6.99
C PHE A 295 16.47 1.38 7.46
N ASP A 296 15.77 2.12 6.60
CA ASP A 296 14.47 2.73 6.94
C ASP A 296 13.36 1.67 7.05
N ASP A 297 13.30 0.71 6.12
CA ASP A 297 12.35 -0.42 6.18
C ASP A 297 12.63 -1.32 7.39
N PHE A 298 13.92 -1.60 7.65
CA PHE A 298 14.32 -2.37 8.83
C PHE A 298 13.86 -1.70 10.13
N LYS A 299 14.07 -0.39 10.27
CA LYS A 299 13.60 0.38 11.42
C LYS A 299 12.09 0.38 11.54
N LEU A 300 11.37 0.47 10.43
CA LEU A 300 9.91 0.40 10.41
C LEU A 300 9.44 -0.94 11.00
N ILE A 301 10.00 -2.06 10.54
CA ILE A 301 9.69 -3.39 11.06
C ILE A 301 10.03 -3.50 12.55
N GLN A 302 11.24 -3.08 12.97
CA GLN A 302 11.65 -3.12 14.38
C GLN A 302 10.70 -2.33 15.29
N ASN A 303 10.32 -1.12 14.87
CA ASN A 303 9.42 -0.25 15.63
C ASN A 303 8.03 -0.85 15.79
N VAL A 304 7.48 -1.40 14.71
CA VAL A 304 6.14 -2.02 14.71
C VAL A 304 6.14 -3.27 15.59
N LEU A 305 7.16 -4.11 15.48
CA LEU A 305 7.28 -5.35 16.26
C LEU A 305 7.79 -5.15 17.70
N ARG A 306 8.15 -3.92 18.08
CA ARG A 306 8.73 -3.57 19.39
C ARG A 306 9.99 -4.39 19.72
N ILE A 307 10.80 -4.68 18.71
CA ILE A 307 12.09 -5.34 18.88
C ILE A 307 13.08 -4.31 19.46
N PRO A 308 13.94 -4.68 20.43
CA PRO A 308 14.91 -3.76 20.99
C PRO A 308 15.78 -3.08 19.91
N MET A 309 16.10 -1.80 20.09
CA MET A 309 16.95 -1.08 19.15
C MET A 309 18.43 -1.43 19.34
N ARG A 310 18.83 -2.62 18.91
CA ARG A 310 20.23 -2.88 18.54
C ARG A 310 20.34 -2.78 17.01
N GLN A 311 21.36 -2.12 16.50
CA GLN A 311 21.58 -1.88 15.06
C GLN A 311 22.00 -3.15 14.30
N THR A 312 21.52 -4.34 14.70
CA THR A 312 21.88 -5.61 14.08
C THR A 312 20.62 -6.38 13.67
N PRO A 313 20.58 -6.96 12.47
CA PRO A 313 19.43 -7.74 12.00
C PRO A 313 19.23 -9.05 12.79
N SER A 314 20.18 -9.43 13.64
CA SER A 314 20.13 -10.64 14.48
C SER A 314 18.86 -10.77 15.33
N GLU A 315 18.37 -9.68 15.92
CA GLU A 315 17.16 -9.72 16.77
C GLU A 315 15.89 -9.93 15.95
N LEU A 316 15.83 -9.34 14.75
CA LEU A 316 14.77 -9.64 13.78
C LEU A 316 14.88 -11.10 13.33
N GLY A 317 16.10 -11.61 13.13
CA GLY A 317 16.33 -13.03 12.87
C GLY A 317 15.76 -13.95 13.96
N VAL A 318 16.06 -13.68 15.23
CA VAL A 318 15.49 -14.43 16.37
C VAL A 318 13.97 -14.35 16.41
N TYR A 319 13.39 -13.20 16.06
CA TYR A 319 11.93 -13.07 15.95
C TYR A 319 11.36 -13.98 14.85
N LEU A 320 11.98 -14.00 13.66
CA LEU A 320 11.58 -14.80 12.51
C LEU A 320 11.75 -16.32 12.74
N GLU A 321 12.70 -16.74 13.58
CA GLU A 321 12.82 -18.15 13.98
C GLU A 321 11.62 -18.62 14.82
N ASN A 322 11.14 -17.74 15.69
CA ASN A 322 10.11 -18.08 16.67
C ASN A 322 8.68 -17.76 16.21
N ASN A 323 8.51 -16.98 15.14
CA ASN A 323 7.22 -16.50 14.67
C ASN A 323 7.08 -16.64 13.16
N ASN A 324 5.88 -16.95 12.69
CA ASN A 324 5.57 -16.85 11.27
C ASN A 324 5.28 -15.40 10.92
N PHE A 325 6.21 -14.78 10.19
CA PHE A 325 6.04 -13.43 9.67
C PHE A 325 5.71 -13.50 8.18
N TYR A 326 4.60 -12.89 7.79
CA TYR A 326 4.12 -12.88 6.41
C TYR A 326 4.19 -11.47 5.86
N VAL A 327 4.62 -11.37 4.61
CA VAL A 327 4.58 -10.14 3.81
C VAL A 327 3.67 -10.37 2.62
N THR A 328 2.99 -9.31 2.22
CA THR A 328 1.97 -9.32 1.18
C THR A 328 2.40 -8.35 0.08
N LEU A 329 2.52 -8.86 -1.14
CA LEU A 329 2.72 -8.09 -2.36
C LEU A 329 1.37 -7.82 -3.00
N GLU A 330 0.99 -6.54 -3.09
CA GLU A 330 -0.27 -6.11 -3.72
C GLU A 330 0.04 -5.39 -5.04
N VAL A 331 -0.65 -5.81 -6.11
CA VAL A 331 -0.55 -5.18 -7.43
C VAL A 331 -1.92 -4.86 -8.01
N THR A 332 -2.04 -3.65 -8.57
CA THR A 332 -3.30 -3.16 -9.14
C THR A 332 -3.08 -2.40 -10.44
N ASN A 333 -3.90 -2.72 -11.44
CA ASN A 333 -4.09 -1.90 -12.63
C ASN A 333 -5.58 -1.73 -12.97
N ASN A 334 -6.12 -0.56 -12.65
CA ASN A 334 -7.52 -0.22 -12.90
C ASN A 334 -7.88 -0.12 -14.39
N ASN A 335 -6.92 0.07 -15.30
CA ASN A 335 -7.22 0.12 -16.74
C ASN A 335 -7.56 -1.25 -17.31
N TRP A 336 -7.11 -2.32 -16.64
CA TRP A 336 -7.36 -3.71 -17.02
C TRP A 336 -8.33 -4.40 -16.03
N ASP A 337 -8.91 -3.65 -15.09
CA ASP A 337 -9.67 -4.17 -13.96
C ASP A 337 -8.93 -5.32 -13.23
N TYR A 338 -7.61 -5.18 -13.09
CA TYR A 338 -6.73 -6.19 -12.51
C TYR A 338 -6.34 -5.83 -11.07
N PHE A 339 -6.51 -6.80 -10.17
CA PHE A 339 -6.04 -6.76 -8.78
C PHE A 339 -5.56 -8.15 -8.40
N ASP A 340 -4.39 -8.22 -7.75
CA ASP A 340 -3.90 -9.47 -7.18
C ASP A 340 -3.04 -9.23 -5.93
N GLU A 341 -3.02 -10.24 -5.06
CA GLU A 341 -2.36 -10.26 -3.78
C GLU A 341 -1.58 -11.57 -3.62
N GLN A 342 -0.25 -11.46 -3.45
CA GLN A 342 0.62 -12.61 -3.22
C GLN A 342 1.24 -12.54 -1.83
N ILE A 343 1.05 -13.60 -1.04
CA ILE A 343 1.51 -13.68 0.34
C ILE A 343 2.74 -14.59 0.40
N PHE A 344 3.80 -14.08 1.03
CA PHE A 344 5.05 -14.79 1.23
C PHE A 344 5.39 -14.88 2.71
N ARG A 345 5.96 -16.00 3.13
CA ARG A 345 6.56 -16.11 4.46
C ARG A 345 7.98 -15.55 4.43
N LEU A 346 8.25 -14.56 5.25
CA LEU A 346 9.59 -14.01 5.43
C LEU A 346 10.42 -14.96 6.29
N ARG A 347 11.47 -15.55 5.73
CA ARG A 347 12.31 -16.54 6.42
C ARG A 347 13.66 -16.01 6.85
N THR A 348 14.19 -15.04 6.13
CA THR A 348 15.51 -14.48 6.42
C THR A 348 15.62 -13.03 5.98
N VAL A 349 16.49 -12.29 6.65
CA VAL A 349 16.80 -10.90 6.31
C VAL A 349 18.30 -10.66 6.39
N THR A 350 18.76 -9.71 5.59
CA THR A 350 20.05 -9.02 5.75
C THR A 350 19.86 -7.53 5.57
N LEU A 351 20.84 -6.71 5.95
CA LEU A 351 20.83 -5.27 5.72
C LEU A 351 21.60 -4.94 4.47
N GLY A 352 21.01 -4.12 3.60
CA GLY A 352 21.67 -3.62 2.39
C GLY A 352 21.41 -2.14 2.16
N ARG A 353 22.09 -1.57 1.16
CA ARG A 353 21.83 -0.18 0.74
C ARG A 353 20.54 -0.05 -0.06
N GLU A 354 20.17 -1.08 -0.78
CA GLU A 354 19.02 -1.11 -1.68
C GLU A 354 18.13 -2.31 -1.33
N ALA A 355 16.83 -2.17 -1.59
CA ALA A 355 15.86 -3.23 -1.34
C ALA A 355 16.00 -4.33 -2.40
N GLN A 356 16.12 -5.58 -1.95
CA GLN A 356 16.17 -6.73 -2.85
C GLN A 356 15.42 -7.92 -2.24
N ILE A 357 14.90 -8.77 -3.12
CA ILE A 357 14.22 -10.01 -2.74
C ILE A 357 15.22 -11.16 -2.87
N ILE A 358 15.23 -12.05 -1.89
CA ILE A 358 16.05 -13.26 -1.89
C ILE A 358 15.13 -14.44 -2.17
N MET A 359 15.50 -15.27 -3.14
CA MET A 359 14.72 -16.44 -3.56
C MET A 359 15.53 -17.75 -3.47
N GLY A 360 14.81 -18.87 -3.44
CA GLY A 360 15.41 -20.21 -3.36
C GLY A 360 15.75 -20.81 -4.73
N GLU A 361 14.80 -20.81 -5.67
CA GLU A 361 14.93 -21.52 -6.95
C GLU A 361 14.64 -20.64 -8.18
N PRO A 362 15.25 -20.93 -9.36
CA PRO A 362 15.09 -20.11 -10.57
C PRO A 362 13.68 -20.02 -11.14
N SER A 363 12.87 -21.03 -10.88
CA SER A 363 11.47 -21.12 -11.27
C SER A 363 10.55 -20.17 -10.49
N PHE A 364 11.04 -19.56 -9.40
CA PHE A 364 10.24 -18.70 -8.52
C PHE A 364 9.58 -17.54 -9.28
N ILE A 365 10.35 -16.77 -10.07
CA ILE A 365 9.81 -15.58 -10.75
C ILE A 365 8.75 -15.97 -11.81
N PRO A 366 8.99 -16.97 -12.70
CA PRO A 366 7.94 -17.48 -13.59
C PRO A 366 6.71 -18.00 -12.86
N PHE A 367 6.89 -18.74 -11.77
CA PHE A 367 5.77 -19.26 -10.99
C PHE A 367 4.87 -18.13 -10.46
N ILE A 368 5.46 -17.06 -9.94
CA ILE A 368 4.69 -15.90 -9.46
C ILE A 368 3.95 -15.20 -10.60
N PHE A 369 4.63 -14.84 -11.69
CA PHE A 369 3.97 -14.08 -12.76
C PHE A 369 3.00 -14.90 -13.60
N GLU A 370 3.38 -16.11 -14.01
CA GLU A 370 2.63 -16.90 -14.99
C GLU A 370 1.60 -17.83 -14.33
N GLU A 371 1.92 -18.42 -13.17
CA GLU A 371 1.00 -19.37 -12.53
C GLU A 371 0.14 -18.74 -11.43
N LYS A 372 0.69 -17.82 -10.62
CA LYS A 372 -0.08 -17.16 -9.56
C LYS A 372 -0.87 -15.97 -10.09
N MET A 373 -0.18 -15.07 -10.77
CA MET A 373 -0.76 -13.85 -11.33
C MET A 373 -1.38 -14.05 -12.72
N MET A 374 -1.20 -15.22 -13.33
CA MET A 374 -1.82 -15.59 -14.62
C MET A 374 -1.46 -14.65 -15.77
N PHE A 375 -0.27 -14.02 -15.73
CA PHE A 375 0.19 -13.19 -16.84
C PHE A 375 0.66 -14.06 -18.00
N PRO A 376 0.13 -13.84 -19.21
CA PRO A 376 0.67 -14.49 -20.39
C PRO A 376 2.07 -13.93 -20.68
N SER A 377 2.99 -14.80 -21.10
CA SER A 377 4.34 -14.39 -21.47
C SER A 377 4.63 -14.67 -22.96
N SER A 378 5.51 -13.85 -23.52
CA SER A 378 5.97 -13.96 -24.90
C SER A 378 7.49 -13.97 -24.93
N LEU A 379 8.04 -14.96 -25.64
CA LEU A 379 9.47 -15.04 -25.91
C LEU A 379 9.88 -14.16 -27.09
N ASN A 380 8.92 -13.60 -27.85
CA ASN A 380 9.21 -12.71 -28.96
C ASN A 380 9.25 -11.25 -28.46
N LEU A 381 10.46 -10.69 -28.42
CA LEU A 381 10.70 -9.39 -27.80
C LEU A 381 10.27 -8.22 -28.72
N THR A 382 10.23 -8.43 -30.03
CA THR A 382 9.91 -7.40 -31.03
C THR A 382 8.45 -7.40 -31.46
N LYS A 383 7.73 -8.50 -31.25
CA LYS A 383 6.31 -8.60 -31.56
C LYS A 383 5.50 -7.58 -30.74
N ILE A 384 4.59 -6.89 -31.43
CA ILE A 384 3.54 -6.10 -30.79
C ILE A 384 2.47 -7.11 -30.38
N GLU A 385 2.27 -7.24 -29.07
CA GLU A 385 1.27 -8.16 -28.54
C GLU A 385 -0.13 -7.55 -28.62
N GLU A 386 -1.11 -8.40 -28.86
CA GLU A 386 -2.53 -8.01 -28.93
C GLU A 386 -3.03 -7.51 -27.56
N TYR A 387 -2.52 -8.11 -26.49
CA TYR A 387 -2.87 -7.77 -25.11
C TYR A 387 -1.74 -6.99 -24.43
N PRO A 388 -2.03 -5.82 -23.84
CA PRO A 388 -1.01 -4.97 -23.23
C PRO A 388 -0.40 -5.57 -21.96
N TRP A 389 -1.06 -6.52 -21.31
CA TRP A 389 -0.56 -7.24 -20.12
C TRP A 389 0.31 -8.47 -20.45
N THR A 390 0.67 -8.69 -21.71
CA THR A 390 1.59 -9.77 -22.08
C THR A 390 3.02 -9.42 -21.67
N LEU A 391 3.63 -10.27 -20.85
CA LEU A 391 4.98 -10.05 -20.35
C LEU A 391 6.03 -10.57 -21.33
N LYS A 392 6.99 -9.72 -21.70
CA LYS A 392 8.10 -10.09 -22.59
C LYS A 392 9.19 -10.76 -21.75
N LYS A 393 9.47 -12.03 -22.03
CA LYS A 393 10.31 -12.90 -21.19
C LYS A 393 11.63 -13.25 -21.88
N ILE A 394 12.71 -13.21 -21.11
CA ILE A 394 14.03 -13.72 -21.50
C ILE A 394 14.44 -14.82 -20.52
N ASN A 395 14.80 -15.98 -21.05
CA ASN A 395 15.32 -17.09 -20.25
C ASN A 395 16.85 -16.97 -20.08
N TYR A 396 17.35 -17.39 -18.92
CA TYR A 396 18.77 -17.37 -18.60
C TYR A 396 19.21 -18.62 -17.83
N MET A 397 20.50 -18.94 -17.92
CA MET A 397 21.16 -19.97 -17.11
C MET A 397 22.09 -19.35 -16.07
N LEU A 398 22.19 -19.98 -14.91
CA LEU A 398 23.15 -19.60 -13.88
C LEU A 398 24.56 -20.14 -14.18
N LEU A 399 25.57 -19.32 -13.90
CA LEU A 399 26.98 -19.61 -14.12
C LEU A 399 27.66 -19.95 -12.78
N ASN A 400 27.64 -21.22 -12.37
CA ASN A 400 28.26 -21.65 -11.11
C ASN A 400 29.75 -22.02 -11.27
N ASN A 401 30.10 -22.70 -12.37
CA ASN A 401 31.46 -23.00 -12.89
C ASN A 401 31.36 -23.65 -14.30
N ALA A 402 30.20 -23.51 -14.95
CA ALA A 402 29.74 -24.35 -16.06
C ALA A 402 30.12 -23.82 -17.45
N PHE A 403 30.94 -22.78 -17.52
CA PHE A 403 31.36 -22.20 -18.81
C PHE A 403 32.01 -23.28 -19.69
N ASP A 404 32.90 -24.11 -19.11
CA ASP A 404 33.60 -25.16 -19.83
C ASP A 404 32.70 -26.31 -20.32
N TYR A 405 31.59 -26.59 -19.64
CA TYR A 405 30.66 -27.68 -19.98
C TYR A 405 29.63 -27.27 -21.03
N LEU A 406 29.20 -26.01 -21.00
CA LEU A 406 28.37 -25.40 -22.05
C LEU A 406 29.11 -25.42 -23.38
N TRP A 407 30.44 -25.21 -23.39
CA TRP A 407 31.21 -25.19 -24.62
C TRP A 407 31.25 -26.53 -25.38
N GLN A 408 31.07 -27.65 -24.68
CA GLN A 408 31.20 -29.00 -25.25
C GLN A 408 29.88 -29.61 -25.74
N SER A 409 28.73 -29.05 -25.35
CA SER A 409 27.41 -29.67 -25.53
C SER A 409 26.48 -28.95 -26.51
N LEU A 410 26.79 -27.71 -26.91
CA LEU A 410 25.89 -26.86 -27.67
C LEU A 410 26.12 -26.89 -29.19
N ASN A 411 25.04 -27.06 -29.97
CA ASN A 411 25.06 -26.82 -31.40
C ASN A 411 24.87 -25.32 -31.70
N TYR A 412 25.97 -24.58 -31.76
CA TYR A 412 26.03 -23.10 -31.84
C TYR A 412 25.28 -22.45 -33.00
N SER A 413 24.96 -23.20 -34.05
CA SER A 413 24.32 -22.63 -35.24
C SER A 413 22.95 -22.01 -34.94
N ASN A 414 22.28 -22.43 -33.87
CA ASN A 414 20.91 -21.97 -33.58
C ASN A 414 20.79 -20.92 -32.47
N TYR A 415 21.87 -20.57 -31.76
CA TYR A 415 21.78 -19.76 -30.53
C TYR A 415 22.80 -18.62 -30.46
N VAL A 416 22.40 -17.52 -29.81
CA VAL A 416 23.25 -16.38 -29.45
C VAL A 416 23.22 -16.21 -27.93
N PHE A 417 24.40 -16.13 -27.32
CA PHE A 417 24.55 -16.02 -25.86
C PHE A 417 25.05 -14.62 -25.48
N CYS A 418 24.51 -14.06 -24.39
CA CYS A 418 24.94 -12.78 -23.84
C CYS A 418 25.05 -12.84 -22.32
N THR A 419 26.12 -12.31 -21.75
CA THR A 419 26.22 -12.15 -20.30
C THR A 419 25.43 -10.92 -19.86
N ALA A 420 24.73 -11.02 -18.73
CA ALA A 420 23.89 -9.93 -18.24
C ALA A 420 24.69 -8.71 -17.71
N ASN A 421 26.01 -8.81 -17.61
CA ASN A 421 26.93 -7.73 -17.21
C ASN A 421 27.36 -6.79 -18.35
N ASN A 422 26.88 -7.00 -19.58
CA ASN A 422 27.23 -6.14 -20.71
C ASN A 422 26.70 -4.71 -20.50
N ASP A 423 27.49 -3.68 -20.87
CA ASP A 423 27.15 -2.25 -20.77
C ASP A 423 25.77 -1.92 -21.36
N TYR A 424 25.32 -2.67 -22.37
CA TYR A 424 23.98 -2.55 -22.94
C TYR A 424 22.85 -2.88 -21.94
N PHE A 425 23.02 -3.93 -21.13
CA PHE A 425 22.05 -4.29 -20.10
C PHE A 425 22.09 -3.33 -18.91
N GLN A 426 23.27 -2.77 -18.61
CA GLN A 426 23.36 -1.64 -17.66
C GLN A 426 22.59 -0.42 -18.14
N TYR A 427 22.50 -0.15 -19.45
CA TYR A 427 21.69 0.95 -19.95
C TYR A 427 20.18 0.73 -19.76
N ILE A 428 19.73 -0.53 -19.82
CA ILE A 428 18.30 -0.89 -19.68
C ILE A 428 17.89 -0.98 -18.20
N TYR A 429 18.73 -1.57 -17.34
CA TYR A 429 18.39 -1.88 -15.95
C TYR A 429 19.20 -1.10 -14.90
N ASN A 430 20.22 -0.32 -15.29
CA ASN A 430 21.02 0.56 -14.43
C ASN A 430 21.59 -0.08 -13.15
N LYS A 431 21.94 -1.37 -13.20
CA LYS A 431 22.37 -2.14 -12.02
C LYS A 431 23.45 -3.18 -12.36
N SER A 432 24.34 -3.44 -11.40
CA SER A 432 25.62 -4.15 -11.59
C SER A 432 25.65 -5.61 -11.09
N TYR A 433 24.53 -6.15 -10.59
CA TYR A 433 24.48 -7.43 -9.85
C TYR A 433 24.02 -8.66 -10.64
N LEU A 434 23.84 -8.57 -11.96
CA LEU A 434 23.46 -9.72 -12.79
C LEU A 434 24.64 -10.63 -13.17
N GLN A 435 25.71 -10.64 -12.37
CA GLN A 435 27.06 -11.03 -12.81
C GLN A 435 27.22 -12.51 -13.22
N ASN A 436 26.27 -13.39 -12.86
CA ASN A 436 26.35 -14.83 -13.08
C ASN A 436 25.21 -15.40 -13.95
N ARG A 437 24.61 -14.58 -14.81
CA ARG A 437 23.48 -14.99 -15.66
C ARG A 437 23.85 -14.93 -17.14
N LEU A 438 23.69 -16.06 -17.83
CA LEU A 438 23.88 -16.21 -19.27
C LEU A 438 22.52 -16.22 -19.97
N LEU A 439 22.24 -15.15 -20.73
CA LEU A 439 21.02 -14.99 -21.51
C LEU A 439 21.14 -15.77 -22.83
N ILE A 440 20.04 -16.39 -23.27
CA ILE A 440 19.99 -17.20 -24.50
C ILE A 440 18.94 -16.65 -25.46
N PHE A 441 19.38 -16.40 -26.70
CA PHE A 441 18.55 -15.94 -27.81
C PHE A 441 18.64 -16.90 -29.01
N GLU A 442 17.59 -16.92 -29.82
CA GLU A 442 17.56 -17.62 -31.10
C GLU A 442 18.44 -16.89 -32.14
N SER A 443 19.26 -17.64 -32.87
CA SER A 443 20.14 -17.11 -33.92
C SER A 443 19.31 -16.70 -35.15
N PRO A 444 19.46 -15.46 -35.66
CA PRO A 444 18.71 -15.03 -36.84
C PRO A 444 19.03 -15.88 -38.09
N PRO A 445 18.07 -16.05 -39.03
CA PRO A 445 18.24 -16.92 -40.21
C PRO A 445 19.46 -16.62 -41.10
N HIS A 446 19.96 -15.38 -41.06
CA HIS A 446 21.11 -14.91 -41.86
C HIS A 446 22.43 -14.85 -41.10
N PHE A 447 22.42 -15.09 -39.78
CA PHE A 447 23.62 -15.06 -38.96
C PHE A 447 24.57 -16.21 -39.33
N ASN A 448 24.01 -17.40 -39.61
CA ASN A 448 24.75 -18.58 -40.03
C ASN A 448 25.42 -18.47 -41.41
N SER A 449 24.88 -17.64 -42.33
CA SER A 449 25.47 -17.49 -43.67
C SER A 449 26.76 -16.68 -43.68
N MET A 450 26.96 -15.73 -42.74
CA MET A 450 28.22 -14.99 -42.62
C MET A 450 29.39 -15.85 -42.13
N PHE A 451 29.11 -16.84 -41.27
CA PHE A 451 30.17 -17.72 -40.74
C PHE A 451 30.52 -18.86 -41.71
N LYS A 452 29.60 -19.29 -42.58
CA LYS A 452 29.87 -20.33 -43.59
C LYS A 452 30.81 -19.88 -44.72
N SER A 453 30.91 -18.59 -45.01
CA SER A 453 31.76 -18.06 -46.10
C SER A 453 33.25 -17.94 -45.76
N ASN A 454 33.65 -18.12 -44.49
CA ASN A 454 35.05 -18.12 -44.06
C ASN A 454 35.58 -19.55 -43.80
N SER A 455 35.21 -20.50 -44.66
CA SER A 455 35.59 -21.91 -44.56
C SER A 455 36.90 -22.24 -45.30
N SER A 456 37.93 -21.42 -45.11
CA SER A 456 39.29 -21.75 -45.52
C SER A 456 40.30 -21.27 -44.48
N VAL A 457 40.24 -21.81 -43.27
CA VAL A 457 41.40 -21.80 -42.37
C VAL A 457 41.41 -23.13 -41.61
N SER A 458 42.29 -24.03 -42.03
CA SER A 458 42.68 -25.24 -41.28
C SER A 458 43.55 -24.94 -40.05
N GLU A 459 43.68 -23.66 -39.72
CA GLU A 459 44.21 -23.08 -38.48
C GLU A 459 43.32 -21.87 -38.11
N ALA A 460 41.99 -22.04 -38.19
CA ALA A 460 41.09 -21.08 -37.58
C ALA A 460 41.28 -21.20 -36.07
N GLU A 461 42.20 -20.40 -35.52
CA GLU A 461 42.04 -19.87 -34.19
C GLU A 461 40.61 -19.30 -34.13
N PHE A 462 39.69 -20.10 -33.61
CA PHE A 462 38.48 -19.59 -33.01
C PHE A 462 38.97 -18.52 -32.03
N TYR A 463 38.60 -17.26 -32.23
CA TYR A 463 38.98 -16.18 -31.32
C TYR A 463 38.27 -16.37 -29.98
N THR A 464 38.78 -17.29 -29.18
CA THR A 464 38.67 -17.32 -27.73
C THR A 464 39.73 -16.35 -27.22
N PHE A 465 39.33 -15.13 -26.86
CA PHE A 465 40.19 -14.36 -25.97
C PHE A 465 40.25 -15.11 -24.63
N ASN A 466 41.42 -15.08 -23.99
CA ASN A 466 41.85 -15.96 -22.89
C ASN A 466 41.03 -15.87 -21.58
N ASN A 467 39.78 -15.43 -21.62
CA ASN A 467 38.73 -15.54 -20.60
C ASN A 467 37.35 -15.18 -21.20
N GLY A 468 36.75 -16.11 -21.94
CA GLY A 468 35.33 -16.07 -22.32
C GLY A 468 35.01 -15.30 -23.60
N LEU A 469 34.22 -15.92 -24.47
CA LEU A 469 33.55 -15.25 -25.58
C LEU A 469 32.63 -14.17 -25.02
N THR A 470 33.15 -12.96 -24.98
CA THR A 470 32.44 -11.74 -24.61
C THR A 470 32.39 -10.87 -25.85
N PHE A 471 31.18 -10.37 -26.13
CA PHE A 471 30.85 -9.29 -27.06
C PHE A 471 30.57 -9.65 -28.53
N ILE A 472 29.31 -9.42 -28.94
CA ILE A 472 29.01 -8.91 -30.28
C ILE A 472 28.74 -7.39 -30.11
N PRO A 473 29.36 -6.50 -30.91
CA PRO A 473 29.45 -5.06 -30.64
C PRO A 473 28.12 -4.32 -30.57
N GLU A 474 28.10 -3.22 -29.80
CA GLU A 474 27.09 -2.14 -29.83
C GLU A 474 26.63 -1.81 -31.26
N MET A 475 27.51 -1.90 -32.26
CA MET A 475 27.19 -1.63 -33.67
C MET A 475 26.26 -2.65 -34.34
N MET A 476 26.24 -3.92 -33.93
CA MET A 476 25.28 -4.89 -34.48
C MET A 476 23.89 -4.70 -33.86
N MET A 477 23.79 -4.41 -32.56
CA MET A 477 22.53 -4.12 -31.88
C MET A 477 21.96 -2.73 -32.24
N LEU A 478 22.80 -1.74 -32.55
CA LEU A 478 22.38 -0.42 -33.08
C LEU A 478 21.64 -0.55 -34.42
N GLY A 479 22.01 -1.51 -35.26
CA GLY A 479 21.30 -1.82 -36.51
C GLY A 479 19.93 -2.47 -36.29
N PHE A 480 19.65 -2.98 -35.09
CA PHE A 480 18.43 -3.71 -34.76
C PHE A 480 17.43 -2.92 -33.89
N ALA A 481 17.76 -1.70 -33.44
CA ALA A 481 16.94 -0.93 -32.50
C ALA A 481 16.76 0.57 -32.82
N HIS A 482 17.32 1.11 -33.91
CA HIS A 482 17.15 2.53 -34.24
C HIS A 482 16.43 2.75 -35.58
N ASN A 483 15.19 3.25 -35.50
CA ASN A 483 14.66 4.13 -36.53
C ASN A 483 15.40 5.47 -36.40
N PHE A 484 16.51 5.64 -37.14
CA PHE A 484 17.05 6.98 -37.37
C PHE A 484 16.00 7.79 -38.16
N PHE A 485 15.36 8.75 -37.49
CA PHE A 485 14.88 9.94 -38.16
C PHE A 485 16.13 10.74 -38.59
N ILE A 486 16.24 11.02 -39.88
CA ILE A 486 17.14 12.04 -40.44
C ILE A 486 16.44 13.38 -40.29
#